data_AF-A0AA51QB40-F1
#
_entry.id   AF-A0AA51QB40-F1
#
_cell.length_a   1.000
_cell.length_b   1.000
_cell.length_c   1.000
_cell.angle_alpha   90.00
_cell.angle_beta   90.00
_cell.angle_gamma   90.00
#
_symmetry.space_group_name_H-M   'P 1'
#
loop_
_entity.id
_entity.type
_entity.pdbx_description
1 polymer ?
#
loop_
_entity_poly.entity_id
_entity_poly.type
_entity_poly.pdbx_seq_one_letter_code
_entity_poly.pdbx_strand_id
1 'polypeptide(L)'
;MAGTIELQREFFKESSKVIYRNDAITVNLFRYPSGIEAIELTNSRGKMVVLPYMGQIIWDLEFDGVNLKMKNMFSQPKRPMESSIPMDALPSTQD
;
A
#
# COMPACT_ATOMS: atom_id res chain seq x y z
N MET A 1 24.04 -1.40 12.37
CA MET A 1 23.94 -0.12 11.62
C MET A 1 22.47 0.11 11.31
N ALA A 2 21.98 1.33 11.48
CA ALA A 2 20.62 1.74 11.10
C ALA A 2 20.72 2.76 9.96
N GLY A 3 19.78 2.72 9.02
CA GLY A 3 19.66 3.67 7.93
C GLY A 3 18.23 4.17 7.82
N THR A 4 18.07 5.42 7.41
CA THR A 4 16.76 6.06 7.23
C THR A 4 16.59 6.40 5.75
N ILE A 5 15.37 6.20 5.24
CA ILE A 5 14.98 6.60 3.89
C ILE A 5 13.80 7.55 4.03
N GLU A 6 13.98 8.79 3.59
CA GLU A 6 12.93 9.78 3.56
C GLU A 6 12.01 9.54 2.36
N LEU A 7 10.72 9.39 2.60
CA LEU A 7 9.74 9.09 1.56
C LEU A 7 8.98 10.36 1.16
N GLN A 8 8.94 10.62 -0.15
CA GLN A 8 8.12 11.67 -0.75
C GLN A 8 7.13 11.02 -1.73
N ARG A 9 5.90 11.55 -1.82
CA ARG A 9 4.83 10.97 -2.65
C ARG A 9 5.20 10.94 -4.13
N GLU A 10 6.04 11.87 -4.56
CA GLU A 10 6.53 12.04 -5.92
C GLU A 10 7.44 10.90 -6.38
N PHE A 11 8.06 10.17 -5.44
CA PHE A 11 8.93 9.03 -5.73
C PHE A 11 8.15 7.80 -6.21
N PHE A 12 6.86 7.72 -5.87
CA PHE A 12 6.00 6.61 -6.25
C PHE A 12 5.44 6.85 -7.66
N LYS A 13 5.85 6.01 -8.60
CA LYS A 13 5.39 6.00 -9.99
C LYS A 13 4.77 4.66 -10.32
N GLU A 14 3.99 4.59 -11.39
CA GLU A 14 3.45 3.31 -11.88
C GLU A 14 4.57 2.33 -12.26
N SER A 15 5.69 2.85 -12.80
CA SER A 15 6.91 2.07 -12.98
C SER A 15 7.63 1.90 -11.65
N SER A 16 7.83 0.64 -11.25
CA SER A 16 8.53 0.27 -10.03
C SER A 16 10.00 0.72 -10.07
N LYS A 17 10.49 1.29 -8.96
CA LYS A 17 11.86 1.80 -8.83
C LYS A 17 12.51 1.34 -7.53
N VAL A 18 13.70 0.75 -7.64
CA VAL A 18 14.54 0.40 -6.48
C VAL A 18 15.05 1.69 -5.84
N ILE A 19 14.88 1.83 -4.53
CA ILE A 19 15.42 2.96 -3.74
C ILE A 19 16.50 2.55 -2.74
N TYR A 20 16.55 1.27 -2.39
CA TYR A 20 17.55 0.73 -1.48
C TYR A 20 17.78 -0.75 -1.78
N ARG A 21 19.04 -1.19 -1.68
CA ARG A 21 19.41 -2.59 -1.79
C ARG A 21 20.67 -2.86 -0.97
N ASN A 22 20.66 -3.98 -0.26
CA ASN A 22 21.84 -4.60 0.31
C ASN A 22 21.72 -6.13 0.18
N ASP A 23 22.62 -6.88 0.81
CA ASP A 23 22.63 -8.35 0.76
C ASP A 23 21.41 -9.00 1.43
N ALA A 24 20.74 -8.29 2.33
CA ALA A 24 19.61 -8.78 3.10
C ALA A 24 18.24 -8.38 2.54
N ILE A 25 18.12 -7.25 1.84
CA ILE A 25 16.83 -6.71 1.40
C ILE A 25 16.95 -5.82 0.16
N THR A 26 15.93 -5.87 -0.70
CA THR A 26 15.67 -4.88 -1.75
C THR A 26 14.37 -4.15 -1.46
N VAL A 27 14.38 -2.82 -1.62
CA VAL A 27 13.23 -1.94 -1.40
C VAL A 27 12.87 -1.25 -2.71
N ASN A 28 11.63 -1.45 -3.16
CA ASN A 28 11.07 -0.84 -4.35
C ASN A 28 9.91 0.07 -3.99
N LEU A 29 9.81 1.21 -4.67
CA LEU A 29 8.62 2.06 -4.63
C LEU A 29 7.84 1.92 -5.93
N PHE A 30 6.53 1.82 -5.80
CA PHE A 30 5.63 1.80 -6.95
C PHE A 30 4.26 2.35 -6.58
N ARG A 31 3.46 2.65 -7.58
CA ARG A 31 2.08 3.10 -7.43
C ARG A 31 1.17 2.12 -8.16
N TYR A 32 0.17 1.60 -7.45
CA TYR A 32 -0.87 0.80 -8.07
C TYR A 32 -1.68 1.64 -9.08
N PRO A 33 -2.28 1.04 -10.11
CA PRO A 33 -3.21 1.73 -11.02
C PRO A 33 -4.37 2.43 -10.30
N SER A 34 -4.75 1.97 -9.09
CA SER A 34 -5.70 2.65 -8.21
C SER A 34 -5.21 4.00 -7.65
N GLY A 35 -3.98 4.40 -7.96
CA GLY A 35 -3.34 5.62 -7.46
C GLY A 35 -2.77 5.49 -6.05
N ILE A 36 -2.73 4.28 -5.49
CA ILE A 36 -2.20 4.03 -4.14
C ILE A 36 -0.71 3.75 -4.20
N GLU A 37 0.05 4.49 -3.40
CA GLU A 37 1.49 4.29 -3.21
C GLU A 37 1.79 3.05 -2.38
N ALA A 38 2.80 2.30 -2.80
CA ALA A 38 3.21 1.06 -2.15
C ALA A 38 4.73 0.92 -2.13
N ILE A 39 5.21 0.33 -1.03
CA ILE A 39 6.60 -0.07 -0.84
C ILE A 39 6.63 -1.59 -0.91
N GLU A 40 7.42 -2.15 -1.82
CA GLU A 40 7.71 -3.57 -1.83
C GLU A 40 9.09 -3.82 -1.22
N LEU A 41 9.11 -4.73 -0.25
CA LEU A 41 10.28 -5.20 0.47
C LEU A 41 10.48 -6.67 0.08
N THR A 42 11.63 -7.03 -0.47
CA THR A 42 11.95 -8.42 -0.83
C THR A 42 13.27 -8.87 -0.22
N ASN A 43 13.31 -10.13 0.22
CA ASN A 43 14.53 -10.79 0.65
C ASN A 43 14.54 -12.26 0.20
N SER A 44 15.55 -13.02 0.63
CA SER A 44 15.71 -14.44 0.27
C SER A 44 14.57 -15.35 0.75
N ARG A 45 13.75 -14.91 1.71
CA ARG A 45 12.67 -15.72 2.31
C ARG A 45 11.29 -15.33 1.84
N GLY A 46 11.14 -14.16 1.19
CA GLY A 46 9.81 -13.67 0.85
C GLY A 46 9.74 -12.22 0.46
N LYS A 47 8.49 -11.72 0.49
CA LYS A 47 8.13 -10.36 0.14
C LYS A 47 7.07 -9.79 1.08
N MET A 48 7.11 -8.47 1.21
CA MET A 48 6.11 -7.69 1.92
C MET A 48 5.77 -6.45 1.09
N VAL A 49 4.50 -6.09 1.01
CA VAL A 49 4.05 -4.81 0.46
C VAL A 49 3.39 -4.00 1.57
N VAL A 50 3.83 -2.76 1.74
CA VAL A 50 3.30 -1.81 2.72
C VAL A 50 2.71 -0.60 2.00
N LEU A 51 1.60 -0.07 2.50
CA LEU A 51 0.96 1.14 2.01
C LEU A 51 1.32 2.31 2.95
N PRO A 52 2.42 3.04 2.68
CA PRO A 52 2.99 3.99 3.64
C PRO A 52 2.01 5.11 4.03
N TYR A 53 1.19 5.55 3.07
CA TYR A 53 0.23 6.64 3.27
C TYR A 53 -1.19 6.19 3.59
N MET A 54 -1.44 4.89 3.75
CA MET A 54 -2.72 4.34 4.19
C MET A 54 -2.55 3.70 5.57
N GLY A 55 -2.18 4.48 6.58
CA GLY A 55 -1.98 3.97 7.94
C GLY A 55 -0.88 2.92 8.07
N GLN A 56 0.06 2.86 7.12
CA GLN A 56 1.16 1.90 7.09
C GLN A 56 0.67 0.43 7.07
N ILE A 57 -0.46 0.19 6.39
CA ILE A 57 -1.04 -1.15 6.24
C ILE A 57 -0.06 -2.09 5.53
N ILE A 58 0.16 -3.27 6.10
CA ILE A 58 0.77 -4.41 5.40
C ILE A 58 -0.30 -4.97 4.45
N TRP A 59 -0.15 -4.69 3.16
CA TRP A 59 -1.08 -5.10 2.11
C TRP A 59 -0.79 -6.51 1.61
N ASP A 60 0.50 -6.85 1.47
CA ASP A 60 0.95 -8.17 1.05
C ASP A 60 2.03 -8.68 1.99
N LEU A 61 1.98 -9.97 2.29
CA LEU A 61 2.97 -10.64 3.11
C LEU A 61 3.06 -12.12 2.72
N GLU A 62 4.21 -12.53 2.22
CA GLU A 62 4.49 -13.91 1.83
C GLU A 62 5.91 -14.27 2.25
N PHE A 63 6.04 -15.25 3.13
CA PHE A 63 7.34 -15.72 3.64
C PHE A 63 7.32 -17.23 3.80
N ASP A 64 8.40 -17.89 3.36
CA ASP A 64 8.59 -19.35 3.46
C ASP A 64 7.39 -20.16 2.89
N GLY A 65 6.78 -19.66 1.82
CA GLY A 65 5.59 -20.27 1.19
C GLY A 65 4.28 -20.07 1.95
N VAL A 66 4.30 -19.37 3.08
CA VAL A 66 3.10 -19.00 3.83
C VAL A 66 2.64 -17.62 3.40
N ASN A 67 1.46 -17.57 2.79
CA ASN A 67 0.79 -16.30 2.51
C ASN A 67 0.02 -15.87 3.75
N LEU A 68 0.47 -14.79 4.38
CA LEU A 68 -0.12 -14.24 5.61
C LEU A 68 -1.16 -13.15 5.32
N LYS A 69 -1.51 -12.94 4.04
CA LYS A 69 -2.64 -12.05 3.70
C LYS A 69 -3.96 -12.69 4.07
N MET A 70 -4.91 -11.86 4.49
CA MET A 70 -6.31 -12.19 4.29
C MET A 70 -6.57 -12.35 2.79
N LYS A 71 -7.35 -13.36 2.39
CA LYS A 71 -7.85 -13.47 1.01
C LYS A 71 -8.70 -12.24 0.71
N ASN A 72 -8.06 -11.23 0.13
CA ASN A 72 -8.73 -9.99 -0.19
C ASN A 72 -9.49 -10.17 -1.52
N MET A 73 -10.74 -9.73 -1.58
CA MET A 73 -11.54 -9.80 -2.82
C MET A 73 -11.05 -8.83 -3.90
N PHE A 74 -10.03 -8.01 -3.59
CA PHE A 74 -9.49 -6.98 -4.46
C PHE A 74 -8.02 -7.25 -4.81
N SER A 75 -7.68 -7.13 -6.09
CA SER A 75 -6.31 -7.28 -6.60
C SER A 75 -5.39 -6.08 -6.28
N GLN A 76 -5.97 -4.96 -5.88
CA GLN A 76 -5.26 -3.73 -5.53
C GLN A 76 -5.96 -3.00 -4.38
N PRO A 77 -5.22 -2.22 -3.56
CA PRO A 77 -5.82 -1.41 -2.52
C PRO A 77 -6.70 -0.33 -3.15
N LYS A 78 -7.89 -0.17 -2.59
CA LYS A 78 -8.83 0.91 -2.94
C LYS A 78 -8.94 1.83 -1.74
N ARG A 79 -8.98 3.14 -1.97
CA ARG A 79 -9.43 4.05 -0.92
C ARG A 79 -10.86 3.66 -0.56
N PRO A 80 -11.25 3.71 0.72
CA PRO A 80 -12.66 3.74 1.05
C PRO A 80 -13.30 4.79 0.16
N MET A 81 -14.42 4.47 -0.49
CA MET A 81 -15.23 5.48 -1.13
C MET A 81 -15.56 6.45 0.01
N GLU A 82 -14.93 7.62 0.03
CA GLU A 82 -15.38 8.69 0.90
C GLU A 82 -16.82 8.87 0.48
N SER A 83 -17.73 8.53 1.39
CA SER A 83 -19.15 8.60 1.18
C SER A 83 -19.48 10.05 0.91
N SER A 84 -19.42 10.45 -0.36
CA SER A 84 -20.17 11.57 -0.91
C SER A 84 -21.65 11.17 -0.84
N ILE A 85 -22.17 10.96 0.37
CA ILE A 85 -23.59 11.13 0.60
C ILE A 85 -23.72 12.65 0.67
N PRO A 86 -24.28 13.31 -0.35
CA PRO A 86 -24.58 14.72 -0.22
C PRO A 86 -25.42 14.91 1.05
N MET A 87 -25.09 15.92 1.85
CA MET A 87 -25.79 16.24 3.10
C MET A 87 -27.31 16.42 2.88
N ASP A 88 -27.71 16.64 1.62
CA ASP A 88 -29.07 16.84 1.14
C ASP A 88 -29.93 15.56 1.04
N ALA A 89 -29.37 14.38 1.32
CA ALA A 89 -30.09 13.10 1.25
C ALA A 89 -30.74 12.66 2.57
N LEU A 90 -30.76 13.50 3.61
CA LEU A 90 -31.58 13.25 4.79
C LEU A 90 -33.04 13.58 4.45
N PRO A 91 -33.99 12.64 4.58
CA PRO A 91 -35.39 12.98 4.40
C PRO A 91 -35.74 14.07 5.42
N SER A 92 -36.20 15.22 4.93
CA SER A 92 -36.79 16.25 5.78
C SER A 92 -37.85 15.57 6.64
N THR A 93 -37.65 15.55 7.97
CA THR A 93 -38.70 15.20 8.90
C THR A 93 -39.85 16.15 8.63
N GLN A 94 -40.90 15.63 8.01
CA GLN A 94 -42.13 16.35 7.76
C GLN A 94 -42.98 16.19 9.02
N ASP A 95 -42.97 17.22 9.87
CA ASP A 95 -44.05 17.51 10.83
C ASP A 95 -45.16 18.30 10.12
#